data_AF-A0A967SS53-F1
#
_entry.id   AF-A0A967SS53-F1
#
_cell.length_a   1.000
_cell.length_b   1.000
_cell.length_c   1.000
_cell.angle_alpha   90.00
_cell.angle_beta   90.00
_cell.angle_gamma   90.00
#
_symmetry.space_group_name_H-M   'P 1'
#
loop_
_entity.id
_entity.type
_entity.pdbx_description
1 polymer ?
#
loop_
_entity_poly.entity_id
_entity_poly.type
_entity_poly.pdbx_seq_one_letter_code
_entity_poly.pdbx_strand_id
1 'polypeptide(L)'
;MKLFIRLLFILLAFPLIVTAQSQSGTIKGVIYSDGQPVAGANIALTEIQKGTATNDSGQFVIKDIRPGTYEFSISAVGFFSHHQEISLKEGEEVSLDITLELKTEELGQVVVTGTMRKTFVKESPVKVQVVSNKHLRNTGANNLMESVNFLNGLYQEVSCGVCSTNSVRINGMDGPYTAILI
;
A
#
# COMPACT_ATOMS: atom_id res chain seq x y z
N MET A 1 43.24 19.40 56.95
CA MET A 1 43.76 18.32 56.08
C MET A 1 42.83 17.11 55.94
N LYS A 2 42.30 16.50 57.03
CA LYS A 2 41.44 15.30 56.92
C LYS A 2 40.10 15.52 56.18
N LEU A 3 39.53 16.72 56.26
CA LEU A 3 38.28 17.06 55.55
C LEU A 3 38.47 17.24 54.03
N PHE A 4 39.62 17.82 53.63
CA PHE A 4 39.98 18.01 52.22
C PHE A 4 40.27 16.67 51.51
N ILE A 5 40.89 15.74 52.23
CA ILE A 5 41.13 14.36 51.75
C ILE A 5 39.81 13.59 51.57
N ARG A 6 38.82 13.79 52.45
CA ARG A 6 37.49 13.17 52.29
C ARG A 6 36.71 13.73 51.09
N LEU A 7 36.80 15.03 50.83
CA LEU A 7 36.20 15.68 49.66
C LEU A 7 36.85 15.21 48.34
N LEU A 8 38.17 15.04 48.32
CA LEU A 8 38.89 14.52 47.16
C LEU A 8 38.51 13.06 46.84
N PHE A 9 38.26 12.24 47.87
CA PHE A 9 37.84 10.85 47.71
C PHE A 9 36.39 10.72 47.19
N ILE A 10 35.50 11.65 47.56
CA ILE A 10 34.12 11.70 47.06
C ILE A 10 34.07 12.15 45.59
N LEU A 11 34.96 13.06 45.18
CA LEU A 11 35.09 13.50 43.78
C LEU A 11 35.64 12.39 42.86
N LEU A 12 36.53 11.54 43.38
CA LEU A 12 37.13 10.43 42.63
C LEU A 12 36.19 9.21 42.50
N ALA A 13 35.17 9.08 43.35
CA ALA A 13 34.19 7.99 43.31
C ALA A 13 32.99 8.28 42.38
N PHE A 14 32.86 9.51 41.86
CA PHE A 14 31.72 9.93 41.03
C PHE A 14 31.69 9.39 39.58
N PRO A 15 32.78 8.93 38.92
CA PRO A 15 32.69 8.47 37.53
C PRO A 15 32.20 7.02 37.36
N LEU A 16 31.95 6.26 38.44
CA LEU A 16 31.56 4.84 38.35
C LEU A 16 30.07 4.58 38.03
N ILE A 17 29.23 5.62 37.93
CA ILE A 17 27.78 5.47 37.70
C ILE A 17 27.39 5.79 36.23
N VAL A 18 28.37 5.98 35.34
CA VAL A 18 28.11 6.26 33.92
C VAL A 18 28.13 4.98 33.09
N THR A 19 27.16 4.08 33.33
CA THR A 19 26.83 2.98 32.41
C THR A 19 25.46 3.24 31.79
N ALA A 20 25.39 4.26 30.91
CA ALA A 20 24.20 4.57 30.11
C ALA A 20 24.48 4.41 28.61
N GLN A 21 25.37 3.47 28.23
CA GLN A 21 25.56 3.08 26.85
C GLN A 21 24.42 2.13 26.48
N SER A 22 23.24 2.68 26.20
CA SER A 22 22.18 1.91 25.51
C SER A 22 22.79 1.46 24.18
N GLN A 23 23.06 0.16 24.03
CA GLN A 23 23.66 -0.39 22.83
C GLN A 23 22.61 -0.35 21.71
N SER A 24 22.64 0.74 20.96
CA SER A 24 21.77 0.94 19.83
C SER A 24 22.18 0.04 18.67
N GLY A 25 21.22 -0.65 18.07
CA GLY A 25 21.42 -1.44 16.87
C GLY A 25 21.46 -0.58 15.60
N THR A 26 21.95 -1.20 14.54
CA THR A 26 22.03 -0.59 13.20
C THR A 26 21.33 -1.51 12.20
N ILE A 27 20.49 -0.92 11.35
CA ILE A 27 19.85 -1.65 10.26
C ILE A 27 20.40 -1.11 8.95
N LYS A 28 20.93 -2.01 8.12
CA LYS A 28 21.43 -1.70 6.78
C LYS A 28 20.77 -2.63 5.79
N GLY A 29 20.77 -2.23 4.52
CA GLY A 29 20.20 -3.09 3.51
C GLY A 29 20.26 -2.49 2.12
N VAL A 30 19.77 -3.25 1.16
CA VAL A 30 19.66 -2.83 -0.22
C VAL A 30 18.27 -3.12 -0.74
N ILE A 31 17.71 -2.17 -1.48
CA ILE A 31 16.39 -2.27 -2.08
C ILE A 31 16.55 -2.45 -3.59
N TYR A 32 15.92 -3.51 -4.10
CA TYR A 32 15.92 -3.87 -5.51
C TYR A 32 14.50 -3.95 -6.06
N SER A 33 14.37 -3.88 -7.38
CA SER A 33 13.17 -4.26 -8.10
C SER A 33 13.58 -4.85 -9.44
N ASP A 34 13.11 -6.04 -9.77
CA ASP A 34 13.44 -6.77 -11.01
C ASP A 34 14.95 -6.80 -11.33
N GLY A 35 15.79 -6.91 -10.30
CA GLY A 35 17.25 -6.96 -10.42
C GLY A 35 17.95 -5.60 -10.59
N GLN A 36 17.22 -4.48 -10.55
CA GLN A 36 17.77 -3.11 -10.55
C GLN A 36 17.68 -2.49 -9.15
N PRO A 37 18.70 -1.75 -8.69
CA PRO A 37 18.63 -1.03 -7.42
C PRO A 37 17.59 0.10 -7.49
N VAL A 38 16.83 0.28 -6.40
CA VAL A 38 15.83 1.35 -6.31
C VAL A 38 16.39 2.52 -5.51
N ALA A 39 16.73 3.60 -6.20
CA ALA A 39 17.19 4.84 -5.58
C ALA A 39 16.03 5.71 -5.09
N GLY A 40 16.24 6.48 -4.01
CA GLY A 40 15.25 7.42 -3.47
C GLY A 40 14.01 6.78 -2.84
N ALA A 41 14.05 5.48 -2.52
CA ALA A 41 13.00 4.83 -1.75
C ALA A 41 13.05 5.33 -0.31
N ASN A 42 11.90 5.76 0.21
CA ASN A 42 11.75 6.25 1.57
C ASN A 42 11.42 5.09 2.51
N ILE A 43 12.29 4.87 3.50
CA ILE A 43 12.12 3.89 4.56
C ILE A 43 11.75 4.64 5.84
N ALA A 44 10.64 4.27 6.45
CA ALA A 44 10.17 4.83 7.71
C ALA A 44 9.91 3.73 8.74
N LEU A 45 10.40 3.93 9.97
CA LEU A 45 9.99 3.21 11.17
C LEU A 45 8.94 4.06 11.88
N THR A 46 7.68 3.67 11.75
CA THR A 46 6.53 4.49 12.13
C THR A 46 6.50 4.77 13.63
N GLU A 47 6.92 3.81 14.45
CA GLU A 47 6.83 3.86 15.92
C GLU A 47 7.81 4.85 16.52
N ILE A 48 8.97 5.03 15.90
CA ILE A 48 10.04 5.91 16.38
C ILE A 48 10.21 7.18 15.55
N GLN A 49 9.34 7.39 14.55
CA GLN A 49 9.38 8.52 13.62
C GLN A 49 10.76 8.74 13.00
N LYS A 50 11.48 7.64 12.74
CA LYS A 50 12.82 7.66 12.17
C LYS A 50 12.77 7.05 10.79
N GLY A 51 13.50 7.63 9.86
CA GLY A 51 13.52 7.15 8.49
C GLY A 51 14.80 7.54 7.78
N THR A 52 14.99 6.95 6.62
CA THR A 52 16.09 7.26 5.71
C THR A 52 15.63 7.02 4.28
N ALA A 53 16.41 7.50 3.32
CA ALA A 53 16.19 7.23 1.91
C ALA A 53 17.31 6.34 1.36
N THR A 54 17.01 5.53 0.35
CA THR A 54 18.05 4.79 -0.38
C THR A 54 18.91 5.73 -1.24
N ASN A 55 20.19 5.40 -1.35
CA ASN A 55 21.12 6.07 -2.27
C ASN A 55 20.98 5.56 -3.72
N ASP A 56 21.81 6.07 -4.64
CA ASP A 56 21.83 5.68 -6.05
C ASP A 56 22.07 4.18 -6.29
N SER A 57 22.73 3.51 -5.35
CA SER A 57 22.97 2.07 -5.37
C SER A 57 21.88 1.25 -4.66
N GLY A 58 20.76 1.89 -4.28
CA GLY A 58 19.65 1.27 -3.56
C GLY A 58 19.92 0.96 -2.09
N GLN A 59 21.06 1.39 -1.55
CA GLN A 59 21.49 1.06 -0.18
C GLN A 59 20.92 2.05 0.83
N PHE A 60 20.56 1.55 2.00
CA PHE A 60 20.11 2.36 3.14
C PHE A 60 20.80 1.94 4.44
N VAL A 61 20.92 2.91 5.35
CA VAL A 61 21.44 2.68 6.70
C VAL A 61 20.66 3.52 7.70
N ILE A 62 20.18 2.90 8.77
CA ILE A 62 19.52 3.53 9.91
C ILE A 62 20.28 3.12 11.16
N LYS A 63 20.95 4.08 11.79
CA LYS A 63 21.74 3.90 13.02
C LYS A 63 20.93 4.31 14.24
N ASP A 64 21.47 4.04 15.42
CA ASP A 64 20.94 4.51 16.70
C ASP A 64 19.47 4.09 16.93
N ILE A 65 19.15 2.82 16.66
CA ILE A 65 17.83 2.25 16.91
C ILE A 65 17.88 1.48 18.23
N ARG A 66 16.91 1.70 19.12
CA ARG A 66 16.83 0.95 20.37
C ARG A 66 16.43 -0.49 20.09
N PRO A 67 16.79 -1.46 20.94
CA PRO A 67 16.34 -2.83 20.77
C PRO A 67 14.82 -2.92 20.88
N GLY A 68 14.21 -3.72 20.02
CA GLY A 68 12.75 -3.82 19.92
C GLY A 68 12.30 -4.38 18.59
N THR A 69 11.00 -4.49 18.44
CA THR A 69 10.34 -4.89 17.19
C THR A 69 9.75 -3.65 16.54
N TYR A 70 10.00 -3.48 15.24
CA TYR A 70 9.58 -2.32 14.46
C TYR A 70 8.97 -2.74 13.14
N GLU A 71 7.94 -2.01 12.71
CA GLU A 71 7.38 -2.10 11.37
C GLU A 71 8.10 -1.13 10.43
N PHE A 72 8.73 -1.69 9.41
CA PHE A 72 9.31 -0.94 8.30
C PHE A 72 8.24 -0.65 7.27
N SER A 73 8.04 0.63 6.95
CA SER A 73 7.23 1.09 5.84
C SER A 73 8.15 1.64 4.76
N ILE A 74 8.18 0.97 3.61
CA ILE A 74 9.02 1.34 2.48
C ILE A 74 8.12 1.81 1.35
N SER A 75 8.40 3.00 0.84
CA SER A 75 7.61 3.62 -0.22
C SER A 75 8.53 4.28 -1.25
N ALA A 76 8.21 4.07 -2.52
CA ALA A 76 8.94 4.68 -3.63
C ALA A 76 7.94 5.06 -4.74
N VAL A 77 8.26 6.09 -5.51
CA VAL A 77 7.42 6.53 -6.63
C VAL A 77 7.39 5.42 -7.69
N GLY A 78 6.20 4.97 -8.05
CA GLY A 78 6.01 3.89 -9.02
C GLY A 78 6.10 2.47 -8.44
N PHE A 79 6.12 2.30 -7.12
CA PHE A 79 6.14 1.00 -6.45
C PHE A 79 4.98 0.84 -5.47
N PHE A 80 4.63 -0.40 -5.14
CA PHE A 80 3.71 -0.68 -4.04
C PHE A 80 4.43 -0.45 -2.70
N SER A 81 3.71 0.08 -1.71
CA SER A 81 4.26 0.19 -0.36
C SER A 81 4.51 -1.19 0.21
N HIS A 82 5.71 -1.42 0.72
CA HIS A 82 6.10 -2.67 1.35
C HIS A 82 6.18 -2.48 2.86
N HIS A 83 5.55 -3.40 3.61
CA HIS A 83 5.51 -3.38 5.06
C HIS A 83 6.14 -4.67 5.60
N GLN A 84 7.11 -4.55 6.50
CA GLN A 84 7.79 -5.71 7.08
C GLN A 84 8.13 -5.46 8.56
N GLU A 85 7.86 -6.46 9.39
CA GLU A 85 8.26 -6.45 10.79
C GLU A 85 9.71 -6.94 10.95
N ILE A 86 10.53 -6.20 11.68
CA ILE A 86 11.93 -6.54 12.00
C ILE A 86 12.13 -6.44 13.50
N SER A 87 12.71 -7.49 14.09
CA SER A 87 13.16 -7.49 15.48
C SER A 87 14.65 -7.22 15.55
N LEU A 88 15.05 -6.27 16.39
CA LEU A 88 16.42 -5.83 16.58
C LEU A 88 16.85 -6.09 18.04
N LYS A 89 17.93 -6.85 18.22
CA LYS A 89 18.53 -7.07 19.54
C LYS A 89 19.56 -5.99 19.88
N GLU A 90 19.98 -5.97 21.14
CA GLU A 90 20.95 -5.02 21.66
C GLU A 90 22.31 -5.10 20.96
N GLY A 91 22.74 -3.97 20.37
CA GLY A 91 23.97 -3.87 19.59
C GLY A 91 23.98 -4.68 18.29
N GLU A 92 22.84 -5.21 17.85
CA GLU A 92 22.77 -6.02 16.64
C GLU A 92 22.86 -5.17 15.37
N GLU A 93 23.57 -5.70 14.37
CA GLU A 93 23.59 -5.15 13.02
C GLU A 93 22.81 -6.08 12.09
N VAL A 94 21.64 -5.63 11.64
CA VAL A 94 20.76 -6.41 10.76
C VAL A 94 20.96 -5.94 9.32
N SER A 95 21.24 -6.89 8.42
CA SER A 95 21.34 -6.65 6.98
C SER A 95 20.12 -7.23 6.27
N LEU A 96 19.43 -6.43 5.46
CA LEU A 96 18.19 -6.81 4.78
C LEU A 96 18.30 -6.56 3.28
N ASP A 97 17.88 -7.55 2.49
CA ASP A 97 17.69 -7.40 1.05
C ASP A 97 16.19 -7.40 0.76
N ILE A 98 15.67 -6.28 0.28
CA ILE A 98 14.23 -6.07 0.09
C ILE A 98 13.95 -5.88 -1.39
N THR A 99 12.97 -6.61 -1.92
CA THR A 99 12.52 -6.46 -3.31
C THR A 99 11.18 -5.74 -3.33
N LEU A 100 11.11 -4.60 -4.03
CA LEU A 100 9.88 -3.86 -4.24
C LEU A 100 9.20 -4.31 -5.54
N GLU A 101 7.87 -4.39 -5.48
CA GLU A 101 7.04 -4.65 -6.65
C GLU A 101 6.69 -3.33 -7.34
N LEU A 102 6.92 -3.28 -8.65
CA LEU A 102 6.52 -2.15 -9.48
C LEU A 102 5.00 -2.00 -9.44
N LYS A 103 4.56 -0.80 -9.07
CA LYS A 103 3.18 -0.37 -9.22
C LYS A 103 3.00 0.03 -10.67
N THR A 104 2.91 -0.98 -11.52
CA THR A 104 2.36 -0.81 -12.86
C THR A 104 0.93 -0.35 -12.64
N GLU A 105 0.61 0.90 -12.99
CA GLU A 105 -0.78 1.33 -13.08
C GLU A 105 -1.45 0.47 -14.16
N GLU A 106 -1.96 -0.71 -13.76
CA GLU A 106 -3.17 -1.20 -14.39
C GLU A 106 -4.19 -0.10 -14.08
N LEU A 107 -4.43 0.76 -15.08
CA LEU A 107 -5.45 1.80 -15.07
C LEU A 107 -6.74 1.18 -14.51
N GLY A 108 -6.94 1.32 -13.20
CA GLY A 108 -8.15 0.91 -12.54
C GLY A 108 -9.24 1.73 -13.18
N GLN A 109 -10.15 1.07 -13.88
CA GLN A 109 -11.20 1.74 -14.64
C GLN A 109 -12.05 2.58 -13.68
N VAL A 110 -11.78 3.88 -13.63
CA VAL A 110 -12.57 4.84 -12.85
C VAL A 110 -13.88 5.02 -13.59
N VAL A 111 -14.95 4.43 -13.07
CA VAL A 111 -16.30 4.75 -13.52
C VAL A 111 -16.73 6.02 -12.80
N VAL A 112 -16.82 7.12 -13.53
CA VAL A 112 -17.46 8.34 -13.06
C VAL A 112 -18.97 8.14 -13.22
N THR A 113 -19.61 7.53 -12.22
CA THR A 113 -21.05 7.71 -12.06
C THR A 113 -21.29 9.14 -11.62
N GLY A 114 -22.28 9.80 -12.23
CA GLY A 114 -22.59 11.24 -12.08
C GLY A 114 -23.09 11.68 -10.70
N THR A 115 -22.32 11.39 -9.65
CA THR A 115 -22.43 11.97 -8.31
C THR A 115 -21.06 12.51 -7.93
N MET A 116 -21.03 13.75 -7.43
CA MET A 116 -19.86 14.61 -7.20
C MET A 116 -18.85 14.10 -6.13
N ARG A 117 -18.65 12.78 -5.97
CA ARG A 117 -17.64 12.20 -5.07
C ARG A 117 -17.11 10.87 -5.57
N LYS A 118 -15.78 10.74 -5.57
CA LYS A 118 -15.06 9.47 -5.78
C LYS A 118 -15.31 8.57 -4.56
N THR A 119 -15.96 7.42 -4.76
CA THR A 119 -16.14 6.41 -3.70
C THR A 119 -15.62 5.07 -4.20
N PHE A 120 -14.83 4.38 -3.38
CA PHE A 120 -14.37 3.03 -3.65
C PHE A 120 -15.54 2.05 -3.61
N VAL A 121 -15.64 1.15 -4.59
CA VAL A 121 -16.74 0.18 -4.75
C VAL A 121 -16.91 -0.75 -3.53
N LYS A 122 -15.90 -0.85 -2.66
CA LYS A 122 -15.84 -1.79 -1.53
C LYS A 122 -16.74 -1.45 -0.33
N GLU A 123 -17.37 -0.27 -0.29
CA GLU A 123 -18.12 0.22 0.89
C GLU A 123 -19.63 0.46 0.64
N SER A 124 -20.15 0.08 -0.53
CA SER A 124 -21.56 0.28 -0.84
C SER A 124 -22.44 -0.82 -0.22
N PRO A 125 -23.51 -0.48 0.54
CA PRO A 125 -24.47 -1.47 1.05
C PRO A 125 -25.36 -2.06 -0.06
N VAL A 126 -25.35 -1.47 -1.26
CA VAL A 126 -26.01 -2.01 -2.45
C VAL A 126 -25.01 -2.71 -3.35
N LYS A 127 -25.42 -3.85 -3.96
CA LYS A 127 -24.62 -4.64 -4.89
C LYS A 127 -24.27 -3.79 -6.12
N VAL A 128 -23.00 -3.41 -6.25
CA VAL A 128 -22.47 -2.72 -7.43
C VAL A 128 -21.57 -3.68 -8.21
N GLN A 129 -21.88 -3.89 -9.49
CA GLN A 129 -21.03 -4.64 -10.41
C GLN A 129 -20.38 -3.68 -11.40
N VAL A 130 -19.05 -3.66 -11.42
CA VAL A 130 -18.27 -2.88 -12.38
C VAL A 130 -17.81 -3.82 -13.49
N VAL A 131 -18.09 -3.42 -14.74
CA VAL A 131 -17.72 -4.18 -15.92
C VAL A 131 -16.61 -3.46 -16.64
N SER A 132 -15.47 -4.14 -16.80
CA SER A 132 -14.32 -3.52 -17.43
C SER A 132 -14.34 -3.63 -18.96
N ASN A 133 -13.63 -2.74 -19.65
CA ASN A 133 -13.48 -2.79 -21.11
C ASN A 133 -12.88 -4.12 -21.59
N LYS A 134 -11.97 -4.73 -20.80
CA LYS A 134 -11.39 -6.05 -21.09
C LYS A 134 -12.47 -7.14 -21.06
N HIS A 135 -13.41 -7.05 -20.11
CA HIS A 135 -14.53 -7.98 -20.02
C HIS A 135 -15.46 -7.84 -21.24
N LEU A 136 -15.82 -6.62 -21.63
CA LEU A 136 -16.68 -6.36 -22.80
C LEU A 136 -16.05 -6.78 -24.13
N ARG A 137 -14.72 -6.75 -24.25
CA ARG A 137 -14.02 -7.20 -25.46
C ARG A 137 -13.92 -8.72 -25.55
N ASN A 138 -13.90 -9.40 -24.41
CA ASN A 138 -13.81 -10.86 -24.36
C ASN A 138 -15.16 -11.57 -24.57
N THR A 139 -16.30 -10.87 -24.47
CA THR A 139 -17.64 -11.45 -24.68
C THR A 139 -18.00 -11.64 -26.15
N GLY A 140 -17.22 -11.10 -27.10
CA GLY A 140 -17.47 -11.24 -28.54
C GLY A 140 -18.74 -10.53 -29.04
N ALA A 141 -19.36 -9.69 -28.21
CA ALA A 141 -20.57 -8.97 -28.54
C ALA A 141 -20.30 -7.86 -29.58
N ASN A 142 -21.18 -7.73 -30.56
CA ASN A 142 -21.04 -6.75 -31.65
C ASN A 142 -21.77 -5.43 -31.38
N ASN A 143 -22.57 -5.39 -30.31
CA ASN A 143 -23.31 -4.21 -29.87
C ASN A 143 -23.44 -4.18 -28.34
N LEU A 144 -23.70 -2.99 -27.79
CA LEU A 144 -23.81 -2.80 -26.33
C LEU A 144 -24.94 -3.63 -25.71
N MET A 145 -26.07 -3.79 -26.41
CA MET A 145 -27.23 -4.51 -25.90
C MET A 145 -26.94 -6.01 -25.76
N GLU A 146 -26.18 -6.58 -26.70
CA GLU A 146 -25.71 -7.95 -26.67
C GLU A 146 -24.69 -8.16 -25.54
N SER A 147 -23.80 -7.19 -25.30
CA SER A 147 -22.86 -7.21 -24.17
C SER A 147 -23.57 -7.31 -22.82
N VAL A 148 -24.74 -6.69 -22.68
CA VAL A 148 -25.53 -6.69 -21.43
C VAL A 148 -26.04 -8.09 -21.09
N ASN A 149 -26.30 -8.96 -22.07
CA ASN A 149 -26.71 -10.36 -21.84
C ASN A 149 -25.64 -11.22 -21.18
N PHE A 150 -24.36 -10.84 -21.29
CA PHE A 150 -23.25 -11.57 -20.67
C PHE A 150 -23.03 -11.17 -19.20
N LEU A 151 -23.82 -10.21 -18.70
CA LEU A 151 -23.73 -9.74 -17.32
C LEU A 151 -24.75 -10.45 -16.45
N ASN A 152 -24.27 -10.94 -15.30
CA ASN A 152 -25.10 -11.72 -14.38
C ASN A 152 -26.31 -10.92 -13.87
N GLY A 153 -27.51 -11.46 -14.12
CA GLY A 153 -28.77 -10.85 -13.71
C GLY A 153 -29.29 -9.77 -14.66
N LEU A 154 -28.63 -9.54 -15.79
CA LEU A 154 -29.12 -8.70 -16.86
C LEU A 154 -29.49 -9.57 -18.06
N TYR A 155 -30.64 -9.28 -18.67
CA TYR A 155 -31.00 -9.86 -19.94
C TYR A 155 -31.84 -8.88 -20.77
N GLN A 156 -31.66 -8.99 -22.07
CA GLN A 156 -32.40 -8.26 -23.07
C GLN A 156 -33.69 -9.02 -23.39
N GLU A 157 -34.81 -8.32 -23.38
CA GLU A 157 -36.07 -8.81 -23.93
C GLU A 157 -36.41 -8.03 -25.20
N VAL A 158 -36.70 -8.76 -26.27
CA VAL A 158 -37.16 -8.20 -27.54
C VAL A 158 -38.66 -7.99 -27.44
N SER A 159 -39.08 -6.79 -27.06
CA SER A 159 -40.51 -6.47 -26.90
C SER A 159 -41.25 -6.37 -28.25
N CYS A 160 -40.54 -6.01 -29.33
CA CYS A 160 -41.06 -6.10 -30.69
C CYS A 160 -39.94 -6.37 -31.70
N GLY A 161 -39.94 -7.57 -32.32
CA GLY A 161 -38.91 -8.00 -33.26
C GLY A 161 -38.87 -7.21 -34.58
N VAL A 162 -39.98 -6.59 -34.99
CA VAL A 162 -40.05 -5.76 -36.21
C VAL A 162 -39.84 -4.27 -35.93
N CYS A 163 -40.01 -3.84 -34.67
CA CYS A 163 -39.86 -2.45 -34.25
C CYS A 163 -38.46 -2.15 -33.69
N SER A 164 -37.61 -3.17 -33.52
CA SER A 164 -36.28 -3.08 -32.89
C SER A 164 -36.31 -2.46 -31.48
N THR A 165 -37.46 -2.53 -30.78
CA THR A 165 -37.57 -2.05 -29.41
C THR A 165 -37.11 -3.15 -28.46
N ASN A 166 -35.96 -2.93 -27.84
CA ASN A 166 -35.35 -3.82 -26.87
C ASN A 166 -35.47 -3.20 -25.48
N SER A 167 -35.87 -4.00 -24.50
CA SER A 167 -35.87 -3.60 -23.09
C SER A 167 -34.84 -4.43 -22.32
N VAL A 168 -34.20 -3.82 -21.33
CA VAL A 168 -33.26 -4.51 -20.43
C VAL A 168 -33.99 -4.81 -19.14
N ARG A 169 -33.86 -6.04 -18.64
CA ARG A 169 -34.37 -6.46 -17.34
C ARG A 169 -33.23 -6.73 -16.38
N ILE A 170 -33.44 -6.34 -15.13
CA ILE A 170 -32.48 -6.55 -14.03
C ILE A 170 -33.13 -7.45 -13.00
N ASN A 171 -32.62 -8.68 -12.85
CA ASN A 171 -33.14 -9.70 -11.93
C ASN A 171 -34.66 -9.91 -12.04
N GLY A 172 -35.21 -9.84 -13.26
CA GLY A 172 -36.64 -10.02 -13.53
C GLY A 172 -37.50 -8.76 -13.45
N MET A 173 -36.96 -7.61 -13.05
CA MET A 173 -37.72 -6.34 -13.02
C MET A 173 -37.94 -5.77 -14.42
N ASP A 174 -39.16 -5.27 -14.66
CA ASP A 174 -39.56 -4.61 -15.90
C ASP A 174 -38.85 -3.26 -16.14
N GLY A 175 -38.88 -2.81 -17.39
CA GLY A 175 -38.27 -1.56 -17.86
C GLY A 175 -38.56 -0.29 -17.02
N PRO A 176 -39.77 -0.07 -16.46
CA PRO A 176 -40.05 1.12 -15.63
C PRO A 176 -39.24 1.19 -14.33
N TYR A 177 -38.72 0.06 -13.84
CA TYR A 177 -37.86 -0.01 -12.65
C TYR A 177 -36.37 0.03 -13.00
N THR A 178 -36.04 0.20 -14.28
CA THR A 178 -34.68 0.22 -14.80
C THR A 178 -34.39 1.60 -15.40
N ALA A 179 -33.37 2.28 -14.88
CA ALA A 179 -32.89 3.53 -15.44
C ALA A 179 -31.54 3.32 -16.14
N ILE A 180 -31.44 3.76 -17.39
CA ILE A 180 -30.18 3.80 -18.13
C ILE A 180 -29.71 5.26 -18.13
N LEU A 181 -28.55 5.50 -17.54
CA LEU A 181 -27.86 6.79 -17.60
C LEU A 181 -26.68 6.65 -18.58
N ILE A 182 -26.59 7.58 -19.53
CA ILE A 182 -25.52 7.69 -20.52
C ILE A 182 -24.80 9.01 -20.28
#